data_AF-A0A5B9E6H4-F1
#
_entry.id   AF-A0A5B9E6H4-F1
#
_cell.length_a   1.000
_cell.length_b   1.000
_cell.length_c   1.000
_cell.angle_alpha   90.00
_cell.angle_beta   90.00
_cell.angle_gamma   90.00
#
_symmetry.space_group_name_H-M   'P 1'
#
loop_
_entity.id
_entity.type
_entity.pdbx_description
1 polymer ?
#
loop_
_entity_poly.entity_id
_entity_poly.type
_entity_poly.pdbx_seq_one_letter_code
_entity_poly.pdbx_strand_id
1 'polypeptide(L)'
;MPNLRHYLMLTLPSLPIAALAAPTAPPQAILAMMCQAEGGTHWQNATAMADIGTLRSEGLTGKERDLVDLQDGRQRSTFHFPVYNRANGIDTRGAWQQDRSGQVHPLDSPEADTLAVTDRWLARRGYCDPARQPAALKILAPTSDHGIRYERIEATPPHGRAVTLWIDRTHHQLARSVMLRSFQTVTVR
;
A
#
# COMPACT_ATOMS: atom_id res chain seq x y z
N MET A 1 -45.12 41.62 56.04
CA MET A 1 -45.17 40.62 54.95
C MET A 1 -45.22 41.35 53.62
N PRO A 2 -44.50 40.97 52.54
CA PRO A 2 -43.65 39.79 52.36
C PRO A 2 -42.15 40.08 52.09
N ASN A 3 -41.35 39.03 52.30
CA ASN A 3 -39.93 38.88 52.04
C ASN A 3 -39.62 38.75 50.53
N LEU A 4 -38.42 39.14 50.08
CA LEU A 4 -37.81 38.46 48.93
C LEU A 4 -36.28 38.36 49.03
N ARG A 5 -35.84 37.11 48.90
CA ARG A 5 -34.50 36.55 49.09
C ARG A 5 -33.54 37.03 48.00
N HIS A 6 -32.36 37.51 48.38
CA HIS A 6 -31.24 37.72 47.46
C HIS A 6 -30.55 36.37 47.22
N TYR A 7 -30.71 35.81 46.01
CA TYR A 7 -29.98 34.62 45.58
C TYR A 7 -28.57 35.01 45.13
N LEU A 8 -27.58 34.46 45.84
CA LEU A 8 -26.17 34.48 45.53
C LEU A 8 -25.93 33.68 44.24
N MET A 9 -25.60 34.34 43.12
CA MET A 9 -25.11 33.65 41.92
C MET A 9 -23.60 33.47 42.02
N LEU A 10 -23.17 32.26 42.36
CA LEU A 10 -21.77 31.83 42.24
C LEU A 10 -21.47 31.58 40.75
N THR A 11 -20.71 32.46 40.12
CA THR A 11 -20.18 32.26 38.77
C THR A 11 -18.99 31.29 38.84
N LEU A 12 -19.20 30.03 38.44
CA LEU A 12 -18.10 29.07 38.26
C LEU A 12 -17.27 29.45 37.02
N PRO A 13 -15.96 29.67 37.14
CA PRO A 13 -15.09 29.90 35.98
C PRO A 13 -14.94 28.61 35.17
N SER A 14 -15.37 28.63 33.91
CA SER A 14 -15.15 27.54 32.96
C SER A 14 -13.68 27.51 32.55
N LEU A 15 -12.92 26.55 33.07
CA LEU A 15 -11.56 26.27 32.59
C LEU A 15 -11.62 25.66 31.18
N PRO A 16 -10.86 26.19 30.20
CA PRO A 16 -10.78 25.61 28.88
C PRO A 16 -10.03 24.26 28.97
N ILE A 17 -10.72 23.18 28.61
CA ILE A 17 -10.09 21.88 28.40
C ILE A 17 -9.27 21.99 27.13
N ALA A 18 -7.95 22.15 27.28
CA ALA A 18 -7.03 21.99 26.17
C ALA A 18 -7.11 20.53 25.70
N ALA A 19 -7.67 20.30 24.51
CA ALA A 19 -7.64 19.01 23.86
C ALA A 19 -6.18 18.66 23.53
N LEU A 20 -5.54 17.82 24.36
CA LEU A 20 -4.27 17.23 23.99
C LEU A 20 -4.51 16.38 22.74
N ALA A 21 -3.84 16.73 21.64
CA ALA A 21 -3.79 15.88 20.46
C ALA A 21 -3.23 14.51 20.90
N ALA A 22 -4.00 13.45 20.67
CA ALA A 22 -3.55 12.10 20.96
C ALA A 22 -2.23 11.85 20.21
N PRO A 23 -1.23 11.20 20.84
CA PRO A 23 0.03 10.91 20.18
C PRO A 23 -0.23 10.08 18.91
N THR A 24 0.28 10.56 17.78
CA THR A 24 0.25 9.81 16.52
C THR A 24 1.06 8.53 16.72
N ALA A 25 0.45 7.38 16.50
CA ALA A 25 1.15 6.10 16.58
C ALA A 25 2.36 6.09 15.63
N PRO A 26 3.50 5.48 16.01
CA PRO A 26 4.64 5.35 15.12
C PRO A 26 4.26 4.50 13.89
N PRO A 27 4.89 4.69 12.72
CA PRO A 27 4.48 4.02 11.49
C PRO A 27 4.56 2.48 11.62
N GLN A 28 5.50 1.97 12.41
CA GLN A 28 5.62 0.53 12.69
C GLN A 28 4.39 -0.02 13.42
N ALA A 29 3.79 0.74 14.35
CA ALA A 29 2.61 0.30 15.07
C ALA A 29 1.38 0.25 14.14
N ILE A 30 1.24 1.23 13.24
CA ILE A 30 0.16 1.26 12.23
C ILE A 30 0.31 0.05 11.28
N LEU A 31 1.52 -0.21 10.76
CA LEU A 31 1.76 -1.37 9.90
C LEU A 31 1.52 -2.70 10.64
N ALA A 32 1.92 -2.80 11.91
CA ALA A 32 1.65 -3.99 12.72
C ALA A 32 0.16 -4.25 12.90
N MET A 33 -0.65 -3.21 13.22
CA MET A 33 -2.11 -3.34 13.30
C MET A 33 -2.69 -3.78 11.96
N MET A 34 -2.19 -3.22 10.86
CA MET A 34 -2.65 -3.59 9.53
C MET A 34 -2.33 -5.04 9.16
N CYS A 35 -1.10 -5.47 9.41
CA CYS A 35 -0.69 -6.84 9.16
C CYS A 35 -1.47 -7.85 10.01
N GLN A 36 -1.83 -7.50 11.25
CA GLN A 36 -2.70 -8.33 12.08
C GLN A 36 -4.11 -8.42 11.50
N ALA A 37 -4.70 -7.30 11.05
CA ALA A 37 -6.03 -7.27 10.44
C ALA A 37 -6.11 -8.05 9.12
N GLU A 38 -5.02 -8.11 8.35
CA GLU A 38 -4.96 -8.83 7.07
C GLU A 38 -4.65 -10.33 7.18
N GLY A 39 -4.56 -10.89 8.39
CA GLY A 39 -4.34 -12.32 8.61
C GLY A 39 -3.17 -12.65 9.53
N GLY A 40 -2.40 -11.65 9.97
CA GLY A 40 -1.40 -11.79 11.03
C GLY A 40 -0.45 -12.97 10.83
N THR A 41 -0.40 -13.87 11.80
CA THR A 41 0.49 -15.03 11.81
C THR A 41 0.18 -16.06 10.71
N HIS A 42 -1.01 -16.05 10.11
CA HIS A 42 -1.33 -16.97 9.01
C HIS A 42 -0.40 -16.79 7.81
N TRP A 43 0.07 -15.56 7.56
CA TRP A 43 1.02 -15.26 6.49
C TRP A 43 2.43 -15.81 6.74
N GLN A 44 2.80 -16.12 7.99
CA GLN A 44 4.17 -16.58 8.32
C GLN A 44 4.49 -17.96 7.73
N ASN A 45 3.46 -18.77 7.46
CA ASN A 45 3.61 -20.12 6.89
C ASN A 45 3.26 -20.17 5.39
N ALA A 46 2.77 -19.06 4.82
CA ALA A 46 2.41 -19.01 3.42
C ALA A 46 3.67 -18.89 2.55
N THR A 47 3.84 -19.79 1.59
CA THR A 47 4.99 -19.79 0.68
C THR A 47 4.68 -19.14 -0.65
N ALA A 48 3.43 -19.21 -1.10
CA ALA A 48 2.98 -18.63 -2.34
C ALA A 48 1.54 -18.13 -2.21
N MET A 49 1.19 -17.16 -3.04
CA MET A 49 -0.16 -16.66 -3.23
C MET A 49 -0.54 -16.82 -4.70
N ALA A 50 -1.76 -17.26 -4.95
CA ALA A 50 -2.29 -17.41 -6.30
C ALA A 50 -3.67 -16.78 -6.38
N ASP A 51 -3.81 -15.81 -7.27
CA ASP A 51 -5.07 -15.11 -7.52
C ASP A 51 -5.57 -15.45 -8.93
N ILE A 52 -6.87 -15.68 -9.06
CA ILE A 52 -7.51 -15.97 -10.35
C ILE A 52 -8.68 -15.02 -10.52
N GLY A 53 -8.65 -14.27 -11.61
CA GLY A 53 -9.54 -13.15 -11.84
C GLY A 53 -10.10 -13.11 -13.24
N THR A 54 -10.93 -12.09 -13.47
CA THR A 54 -11.38 -11.69 -14.79
C THR A 54 -11.02 -10.22 -14.97
N LEU A 55 -10.25 -9.92 -16.02
CA LEU A 55 -9.78 -8.58 -16.33
C LEU A 55 -10.56 -8.02 -17.51
N ARG A 56 -10.96 -6.75 -17.43
CA ARG A 56 -11.53 -5.99 -18.55
C ARG A 56 -10.52 -4.96 -19.01
N SER A 57 -10.13 -5.01 -20.28
CA SER A 57 -9.13 -4.12 -20.86
C SER A 57 -9.35 -3.99 -22.36
N GLU A 58 -9.26 -2.77 -22.90
CA GLU A 58 -9.40 -2.50 -24.35
C GLU A 58 -10.69 -3.07 -24.97
N GLY A 59 -11.79 -3.08 -24.22
CA GLY A 59 -13.07 -3.65 -24.65
C GLY A 59 -13.13 -5.18 -24.63
N LEU A 60 -12.05 -5.86 -24.23
CA LEU A 60 -11.98 -7.31 -24.09
C LEU A 60 -12.17 -7.73 -22.63
N THR A 61 -12.80 -8.87 -22.43
CA THR A 61 -12.86 -9.57 -21.14
C THR A 61 -11.99 -10.81 -21.22
N GLY A 62 -10.99 -10.91 -20.36
CA GLY A 62 -10.04 -12.02 -20.31
C GLY A 62 -9.93 -12.63 -18.91
N LYS A 63 -9.23 -13.76 -18.83
CA LYS A 63 -8.84 -14.37 -17.56
C LYS A 63 -7.48 -13.87 -17.12
N GLU A 64 -7.36 -13.62 -15.83
CA GLU A 64 -6.11 -13.23 -15.19
C GLU A 64 -5.73 -14.31 -14.18
N ARG A 65 -4.44 -14.59 -14.10
CA ARG A 65 -3.87 -15.39 -13.03
C ARG A 65 -2.55 -14.80 -12.58
N ASP A 66 -2.47 -14.53 -11.28
CA ASP A 66 -1.26 -14.09 -10.61
C ASP A 66 -0.71 -15.22 -9.74
N LEU A 67 0.61 -15.31 -9.69
CA LEU A 67 1.34 -16.20 -8.81
C LEU A 67 2.49 -15.41 -8.20
N VAL A 68 2.56 -15.39 -6.88
CA VAL A 68 3.61 -14.72 -6.12
C VAL A 68 4.31 -15.75 -5.23
N ASP A 69 5.63 -15.78 -5.28
CA ASP A 69 6.47 -16.41 -4.26
C ASP A 69 6.62 -15.43 -3.09
N LEU A 70 6.06 -15.77 -1.94
CA LEU A 70 6.05 -14.90 -0.77
C LEU A 70 7.40 -14.89 -0.03
N GLN A 71 8.33 -15.78 -0.37
CA GLN A 71 9.66 -15.79 0.25
C GLN A 71 10.54 -14.67 -0.30
N ASP A 72 10.47 -14.44 -1.62
CA ASP A 72 11.38 -13.52 -2.29
C ASP A 72 10.69 -12.48 -3.19
N GLY A 73 9.38 -12.55 -3.34
CA GLY A 73 8.57 -11.59 -4.11
C GLY A 73 8.66 -11.78 -5.63
N ARG A 74 9.26 -12.88 -6.12
CA ARG A 74 9.12 -13.24 -7.53
C ARG A 74 7.65 -13.43 -7.83
N GLN A 75 7.25 -12.96 -9.00
CA GLN A 75 5.84 -12.98 -9.37
C GLN A 75 5.66 -13.14 -10.86
N ARG A 76 4.50 -13.65 -11.24
CA ARG A 76 4.07 -13.78 -12.62
C ARG A 76 2.58 -13.52 -12.72
N SER A 77 2.22 -12.62 -13.63
CA SER A 77 0.86 -12.37 -14.08
C SER A 77 0.68 -12.93 -15.48
N THR A 78 -0.43 -13.63 -15.70
CA THR A 78 -0.81 -14.17 -17.01
C THR A 78 -2.21 -13.73 -17.38
N PHE A 79 -2.37 -13.30 -18.63
CA PHE A 79 -3.60 -12.74 -19.15
C PHE A 79 -4.01 -13.47 -20.42
N HIS A 80 -5.22 -14.01 -20.40
CA HIS A 80 -5.81 -14.73 -21.52
C HIS A 80 -7.02 -13.97 -22.05
N PHE A 81 -6.84 -13.24 -23.14
CA PHE A 81 -7.93 -12.58 -23.85
C PHE A 81 -8.33 -13.41 -25.08
N PRO A 82 -9.54 -13.18 -25.65
CA PRO A 82 -10.01 -13.96 -26.80
C PRO A 82 -9.10 -13.91 -28.04
N VAL A 83 -8.32 -12.84 -28.21
CA VAL A 83 -7.53 -12.58 -29.43
C VAL A 83 -6.02 -12.51 -29.20
N TYR A 84 -5.55 -12.47 -27.95
CA TYR A 84 -4.13 -12.50 -27.62
C TYR A 84 -3.92 -12.95 -26.17
N ASN A 85 -2.70 -13.40 -25.90
CA ASN A 85 -2.21 -13.62 -24.54
C ASN A 85 -1.17 -12.55 -24.18
N ARG A 86 -1.02 -12.27 -22.90
CA ARG A 86 0.10 -11.47 -22.36
C ARG A 86 0.55 -12.10 -21.06
N ALA A 87 1.78 -11.81 -20.67
CA ALA A 87 2.29 -12.11 -19.35
C ALA A 87 3.29 -11.04 -18.93
N ASN A 88 3.51 -10.89 -17.64
CA ASN A 88 4.62 -10.12 -17.11
C ASN A 88 5.02 -10.71 -15.75
N GLY A 89 6.16 -10.28 -15.23
CA GLY A 89 6.59 -10.74 -13.94
C GLY A 89 7.98 -10.26 -13.56
N ILE A 90 8.44 -10.79 -12.44
CA ILE A 90 9.78 -10.59 -11.91
C ILE A 90 10.33 -11.95 -11.55
N ASP A 91 11.43 -12.36 -12.18
CA ASP A 91 12.13 -13.62 -11.90
C ASP A 91 13.51 -13.36 -11.25
N THR A 92 14.41 -14.33 -11.30
CA THR A 92 15.78 -14.20 -10.75
C THR A 92 16.68 -13.30 -11.60
N ARG A 93 16.31 -13.01 -12.85
CA ARG A 93 17.05 -12.15 -13.78
C ARG A 93 16.53 -10.72 -13.82
N GLY A 94 15.31 -10.48 -13.36
CA GLY A 94 14.72 -9.14 -13.26
C GLY A 94 13.26 -9.11 -13.70
N ALA A 95 12.78 -7.91 -13.99
CA ALA A 95 11.45 -7.71 -14.54
C ALA A 95 11.43 -8.09 -16.03
N TRP A 96 10.31 -8.63 -16.49
CA TRP A 96 10.11 -9.03 -17.87
C TRP A 96 8.65 -8.89 -18.30
N GLN A 97 8.43 -8.78 -19.60
CA GLN A 97 7.10 -8.73 -20.18
C GLN A 97 7.02 -9.58 -21.45
N GLN A 98 5.90 -10.27 -21.62
CA GLN A 98 5.51 -10.92 -22.86
C GLN A 98 4.52 -10.03 -23.62
N ASP A 99 4.82 -9.70 -24.87
CA ASP A 99 3.93 -8.94 -25.74
C ASP A 99 2.87 -9.82 -26.42
N ARG A 100 2.01 -9.21 -27.26
CA ARG A 100 0.90 -9.91 -27.94
C ARG A 100 1.38 -10.90 -29.02
N SER A 101 2.61 -10.78 -29.50
CA SER A 101 3.23 -11.75 -30.41
C SER A 101 3.73 -13.00 -29.68
N GLY A 102 3.80 -12.95 -28.35
CA GLY A 102 4.31 -14.01 -27.51
C GLY A 102 5.82 -13.91 -27.23
N GLN A 103 6.51 -12.92 -27.79
CA GLN A 103 7.91 -12.64 -27.47
C GLN A 103 8.05 -12.10 -26.05
N VAL A 104 9.15 -12.47 -25.39
CA VAL A 104 9.48 -12.05 -24.02
C VAL A 104 10.65 -11.08 -24.08
N HIS A 105 10.47 -9.93 -23.44
CA HIS A 105 11.43 -8.84 -23.37
C HIS A 105 11.83 -8.61 -21.91
N PRO A 106 13.14 -8.54 -21.60
CA PRO A 106 13.59 -8.06 -20.31
C PRO A 106 13.26 -6.58 -20.15
N LEU A 107 12.98 -6.15 -18.93
CA LEU A 107 12.85 -4.75 -18.54
C LEU A 107 14.08 -4.41 -17.69
N ASP A 108 15.17 -4.05 -18.35
CA ASP A 108 16.54 -3.98 -17.79
C ASP A 108 17.11 -2.55 -17.72
N SER A 109 16.24 -1.55 -17.83
CA SER A 109 16.62 -0.16 -17.54
C SER A 109 16.84 0.04 -16.03
N PRO A 110 17.70 0.99 -15.60
CA PRO A 110 17.89 1.30 -14.18
C PRO A 110 16.59 1.67 -13.44
N GLU A 111 15.63 2.29 -14.15
CA GLU A 111 14.31 2.59 -13.60
C GLU A 111 13.50 1.31 -13.39
N ALA A 112 13.51 0.39 -14.36
CA ALA A 112 12.82 -0.89 -14.25
C ALA A 112 13.36 -1.73 -13.08
N ASP A 113 14.67 -1.75 -12.88
CA ASP A 113 15.32 -2.40 -11.75
C ASP A 113 14.85 -1.81 -10.41
N THR A 114 14.83 -0.48 -10.32
CA THR A 114 14.36 0.24 -9.11
C THR A 114 12.90 -0.05 -8.80
N LEU A 115 12.04 -0.09 -9.83
CA LEU A 115 10.62 -0.43 -9.67
C LEU A 115 10.45 -1.90 -9.27
N ALA A 116 11.22 -2.81 -9.87
CA ALA A 116 11.16 -4.24 -9.58
C ALA A 116 11.48 -4.52 -8.11
N VAL A 117 12.40 -3.79 -7.48
CA VAL A 117 12.69 -3.91 -6.04
C VAL A 117 11.44 -3.62 -5.20
N THR A 118 10.77 -2.50 -5.44
CA THR A 118 9.55 -2.14 -4.70
C THR A 118 8.39 -3.05 -5.00
N ASP A 119 8.23 -3.47 -6.26
CA ASP A 119 7.19 -4.42 -6.66
C ASP A 119 7.38 -5.78 -5.97
N ARG A 120 8.61 -6.31 -5.89
CA ARG A 120 8.90 -7.53 -5.10
C ARG A 120 8.63 -7.32 -3.62
N TRP A 121 8.94 -6.15 -3.07
CA TRP A 121 8.68 -5.85 -1.66
C TRP A 121 7.17 -5.82 -1.36
N LEU A 122 6.36 -5.22 -2.24
CA LEU A 122 4.90 -5.23 -2.16
C LEU A 122 4.33 -6.65 -2.31
N ALA A 123 4.75 -7.37 -3.36
CA ALA A 123 4.24 -8.70 -3.69
C ALA A 123 4.44 -9.68 -2.52
N ARG A 124 5.60 -9.65 -1.88
CA ARG A 124 5.90 -10.49 -0.70
C ARG A 124 5.37 -9.94 0.62
N ARG A 125 4.55 -8.88 0.60
CA ARG A 125 4.01 -8.21 1.79
C ARG A 125 5.12 -7.78 2.77
N GLY A 126 6.23 -7.24 2.25
CA GLY A 126 7.42 -6.89 3.03
C GLY A 126 7.17 -5.91 4.19
N TYR A 127 6.10 -5.12 4.12
CA TYR A 127 5.62 -4.27 5.22
C TYR A 127 5.19 -5.06 6.47
N CYS A 128 4.89 -6.36 6.36
CA CYS A 128 4.59 -7.25 7.48
C CYS A 128 5.81 -7.99 8.02
N ASP A 129 6.99 -7.77 7.44
CA ASP A 129 8.22 -8.44 7.84
C ASP A 129 9.41 -7.45 7.85
N PRO A 130 9.36 -6.42 8.72
CA PRO A 130 10.37 -5.36 8.74
C PRO A 130 11.76 -5.86 9.14
N ALA A 131 11.87 -7.03 9.78
CA ALA A 131 13.15 -7.62 10.15
C ALA A 131 13.90 -8.18 8.94
N ARG A 132 13.21 -8.87 8.02
CA ARG A 132 13.82 -9.40 6.79
C ARG A 132 13.73 -8.43 5.60
N GLN A 133 12.74 -7.54 5.60
CA GLN A 133 12.42 -6.63 4.50
C GLN A 133 12.32 -5.17 5.00
N PRO A 134 13.44 -4.59 5.48
CA PRO A 134 13.44 -3.23 6.00
C PRO A 134 13.03 -2.22 4.92
N ALA A 135 12.40 -1.13 5.34
CA ALA A 135 12.10 0.03 4.50
C ALA A 135 12.20 1.29 5.36
N ALA A 136 12.65 2.40 4.77
CA ALA A 136 12.53 3.70 5.43
C ALA A 136 11.04 4.11 5.45
N LEU A 137 10.52 4.47 6.62
CA LEU A 137 9.10 4.77 6.81
C LEU A 137 8.90 6.25 7.17
N LYS A 138 7.92 6.88 6.54
CA LYS A 138 7.51 8.25 6.82
C LYS A 138 5.99 8.34 6.89
N ILE A 139 5.48 8.87 7.99
CA ILE A 139 4.05 9.20 8.11
C ILE A 139 3.75 10.41 7.23
N LEU A 140 2.72 10.30 6.40
CA LEU A 140 2.17 11.41 5.64
C LEU A 140 0.91 11.94 6.33
N ALA A 141 0.48 13.14 5.94
CA ALA A 141 -0.76 13.70 6.46
C ALA A 141 -1.94 12.73 6.19
N PRO A 142 -2.74 12.41 7.22
CA PRO A 142 -3.93 11.60 7.02
C PRO A 142 -4.89 12.33 6.08
N THR A 143 -5.69 11.58 5.36
CA THR A 143 -6.65 12.14 4.41
C THR A 143 -7.97 11.40 4.46
N SER A 144 -8.97 11.91 3.79
CA SER A 144 -10.26 11.25 3.66
C SER A 144 -10.68 11.24 2.20
N ASP A 145 -11.20 10.10 1.76
CA ASP A 145 -11.64 9.87 0.40
C ASP A 145 -12.93 9.03 0.48
N HIS A 146 -14.00 9.50 -0.16
CA HIS A 146 -15.35 8.91 -0.08
C HIS A 146 -15.85 8.60 1.35
N GLY A 147 -15.54 9.45 2.32
CA GLY A 147 -15.97 9.29 3.72
C GLY A 147 -15.14 8.30 4.54
N ILE A 148 -14.14 7.65 3.94
CA ILE A 148 -13.19 6.78 4.63
C ILE A 148 -11.96 7.59 5.01
N ARG A 149 -11.50 7.46 6.26
CA ARG A 149 -10.30 8.12 6.75
C ARG A 149 -9.10 7.19 6.61
N TYR A 150 -8.07 7.67 5.92
CA TYR A 150 -6.85 6.91 5.65
C TYR A 150 -5.67 7.42 6.47
N GLU A 151 -4.98 6.49 7.11
CA GLU A 151 -3.58 6.67 7.50
C GLU A 151 -2.70 6.40 6.28
N ARG A 152 -1.66 7.22 6.12
CA ARG A 152 -0.78 7.16 4.94
C ARG A 152 0.66 7.03 5.39
N ILE A 153 1.31 5.98 4.91
CA ILE A 153 2.72 5.71 5.19
C ILE A 153 3.46 5.61 3.86
N GLU A 154 4.44 6.48 3.68
CA GLU A 154 5.43 6.32 2.63
C GLU A 154 6.49 5.32 3.10
N ALA A 155 6.70 4.27 2.31
CA ALA A 155 7.71 3.24 2.54
C ALA A 155 8.70 3.23 1.36
N THR A 156 9.99 3.24 1.68
CA THR A 156 11.07 3.17 0.69
C THR A 156 11.96 1.97 0.99
N PRO A 157 11.77 0.84 0.30
CA PRO A 157 12.69 -0.30 0.38
C PRO A 157 14.11 0.12 -0.07
N PRO A 158 15.18 -0.48 0.49
CA PRO A 158 16.54 -0.26 0.02
C PRO A 158 16.65 -0.48 -1.50
N HIS A 159 17.21 0.50 -2.22
CA HIS A 159 17.32 0.50 -3.70
C HIS A 159 15.97 0.49 -4.46
N GLY A 160 14.85 0.64 -3.75
CA GLY A 160 13.52 0.70 -4.33
C GLY A 160 13.00 2.13 -4.51
N ARG A 161 11.90 2.23 -5.25
CA ARG A 161 11.06 3.42 -5.34
C ARG A 161 10.18 3.57 -4.09
N ALA A 162 9.99 4.80 -3.63
CA ALA A 162 9.02 5.11 -2.58
C ALA A 162 7.58 4.76 -3.02
N VAL A 163 6.84 4.09 -2.13
CA VAL A 163 5.42 3.76 -2.31
C VAL A 163 4.63 4.25 -1.10
N THR A 164 3.44 4.80 -1.35
CA THR A 164 2.51 5.17 -0.27
C THR A 164 1.50 4.05 -0.04
N LEU A 165 1.47 3.51 1.17
CA LEU A 165 0.42 2.61 1.66
C LEU A 165 -0.73 3.44 2.23
N TRP A 166 -1.95 3.17 1.78
CA TRP A 166 -3.19 3.80 2.26
C TRP A 166 -3.96 2.80 3.11
N ILE A 167 -4.08 3.10 4.40
CA ILE A 167 -4.59 2.17 5.40
C ILE A 167 -5.91 2.74 5.96
N ASP A 168 -7.00 1.99 5.83
CA ASP A 168 -8.27 2.35 6.46
C ASP A 168 -8.07 2.41 7.98
N ARG A 169 -8.29 3.59 8.57
CA ARG A 169 -8.07 3.82 10.00
C ARG A 169 -9.05 3.05 10.90
N THR A 170 -10.21 2.66 10.37
CA THR A 170 -11.26 1.97 11.14
C THR A 170 -10.98 0.47 11.24
N HIS A 171 -10.61 -0.14 10.12
CA HIS A 171 -10.44 -1.60 10.03
C HIS A 171 -8.98 -2.04 9.98
N HIS A 172 -8.05 -1.08 9.92
CA HIS A 172 -6.63 -1.31 9.71
C HIS A 172 -6.35 -2.16 8.45
N GLN A 173 -7.08 -1.95 7.36
CA GLN A 173 -6.87 -2.71 6.13
C GLN A 173 -6.10 -1.88 5.10
N LEU A 174 -5.20 -2.50 4.33
CA LEU A 174 -4.60 -1.84 3.18
C LEU A 174 -5.66 -1.65 2.10
N ALA A 175 -6.05 -0.41 1.86
CA ALA A 175 -7.02 -0.09 0.82
C ALA A 175 -6.37 0.01 -0.56
N ARG A 176 -5.15 0.57 -0.62
CA ARG A 176 -4.37 0.70 -1.85
C ARG A 176 -2.90 1.02 -1.60
N SER A 177 -2.06 0.69 -2.57
CA SER A 177 -0.67 1.13 -2.66
C SER A 177 -0.53 2.07 -3.86
N VAL A 178 0.05 3.24 -3.64
CA VAL A 178 0.25 4.26 -4.68
C VAL A 178 1.74 4.47 -4.87
N MET A 179 2.25 4.05 -6.01
CA MET A 179 3.63 4.25 -6.41
C MET A 179 3.67 5.08 -7.68
N LEU A 180 4.44 6.17 -7.63
CA LEU A 180 4.70 6.98 -8.80
C LEU A 180 5.72 6.24 -9.68
N ARG A 181 5.27 5.79 -10.84
CA ARG A 181 6.12 5.23 -11.90
C ARG A 181 6.48 6.35 -12.87
N SER A 182 7.58 6.20 -13.61
CA SER A 182 8.10 7.24 -14.49
C SER A 182 7.04 7.88 -15.40
N PHE A 183 6.96 9.20 -15.32
CA PHE A 183 6.39 10.12 -16.31
C PHE A 183 7.58 11.02 -16.71
N GLN A 184 8.03 10.95 -17.96
CA GLN A 184 9.27 11.61 -18.39
C GLN A 184 9.33 13.09 -17.97
N THR A 185 10.46 13.51 -17.40
CA THR A 185 10.80 14.93 -17.25
C THR A 185 11.80 15.28 -18.35
N VAL A 186 11.34 16.00 -19.38
CA VAL A 186 12.19 16.49 -20.48
C VAL A 186 12.55 17.94 -20.19
N THR A 187 13.84 18.20 -19.96
CA THR A 187 14.37 19.57 -19.87
C THR A 187 15.03 19.92 -21.20
N VAL A 188 14.41 20.83 -21.96
CA VAL A 188 15.00 21.42 -23.16
C VAL A 188 15.67 22.74 -22.74
N ARG A 189 16.85 23.03 -23.29
CA ARG A 189 17.53 24.32 -23.13
C ARG A 189 17.29 25.20 -24.34
#